data_AF-A0A1F8QQA9-F1
#
_entry.id   AF-A0A1F8QQA9-F1
#
_cell.length_a   1.000
_cell.length_b   1.000
_cell.length_c   1.000
_cell.angle_alpha   90.00
_cell.angle_beta   90.00
_cell.angle_gamma   90.00
#
_symmetry.space_group_name_H-M   'P 1'
#
loop_
_entity.id
_entity.type
_entity.pdbx_description
1 polymer ?
#
loop_
_entity_poly.entity_id
_entity_poly.type
_entity_poly.pdbx_seq_one_letter_code
_entity_poly.pdbx_strand_id
1 'polypeptide(L)'
;MTALIVVCLAASAGLITGQLWGGGGSSQAAALDLVATQTAVAQTRAALLTAVSAATETAAAAAISPTPTLTPTETPPPPTSTLDPNLPTPIPPGMPFVLITGITLEDDHYVVNYETMAFTESLSGQHIHFFFDTTPIEDAGVPGTGPYLMHAGPRPFSEVSIFDTPPEATQMCARVANPDHTILPDSGICIDLPIPEGGFPTSTPPPVPPTQKPEKDTGGGYNY
;
A
#
# COMPACT_ATOMS: atom_id res chain seq x y z
N MET A 1 0.59 -5.13 11.04
CA MET A 1 1.58 -5.30 12.13
C MET A 1 2.98 -4.75 11.78
N THR A 2 3.15 -4.03 10.67
CA THR A 2 4.48 -3.60 10.19
C THR A 2 4.87 -2.18 10.62
N ALA A 3 3.92 -1.38 11.11
CA ALA A 3 4.14 0.02 11.48
C ALA A 3 4.88 0.24 12.82
N LEU A 4 4.98 -0.80 13.66
CA LEU A 4 5.54 -0.68 15.02
C LEU A 4 7.07 -0.85 15.09
N ILE A 5 7.71 -1.28 13.99
CA ILE A 5 9.16 -1.57 13.97
C ILE A 5 10.00 -0.37 13.56
N VAL A 6 9.46 0.58 12.78
CA VAL A 6 10.24 1.71 12.23
C VAL A 6 10.50 2.81 13.28
N VAL A 7 9.63 2.95 14.28
CA VAL A 7 9.80 3.98 15.33
C VAL A 7 10.97 3.66 16.29
N CYS A 8 11.39 2.40 16.41
CA CYS A 8 12.49 2.03 17.31
C CYS A 8 13.90 2.28 16.74
N LEU A 9 14.10 2.38 15.42
CA LEU A 9 15.44 2.53 14.83
C LEU A 9 15.93 3.99 14.76
N ALA A 10 15.02 4.97 14.79
CA ALA A 10 15.39 6.39 14.71
C ALA A 10 15.91 6.97 16.05
N ALA A 11 15.60 6.34 17.19
CA ALA A 11 16.06 6.81 18.51
C ALA A 11 17.55 6.51 18.79
N SER A 12 18.17 5.58 18.06
CA SER A 12 19.56 5.16 18.29
C SER A 12 20.62 5.96 17.52
N ALA A 13 20.25 6.70 16.47
CA ALA A 13 21.23 7.43 15.63
C ALA A 13 21.56 8.84 16.14
N GLY A 14 20.68 9.46 16.95
CA GLY A 14 20.88 10.82 17.45
C GLY A 14 21.85 10.96 18.64
N LEU A 15 22.27 9.85 19.25
CA LEU A 15 23.09 9.87 20.47
C LEU A 15 24.61 9.80 20.23
N ILE A 16 25.06 9.53 18.99
CA ILE A 16 26.48 9.28 18.72
C ILE A 16 27.24 10.54 18.25
N THR A 17 26.57 11.57 17.71
CA THR A 17 27.26 12.75 17.16
C THR A 17 27.62 13.83 18.19
N GLY A 18 27.12 13.74 19.43
CA GLY A 18 27.36 14.75 20.48
C GLY A 18 28.64 14.58 21.31
N GLN A 19 29.37 13.46 21.19
CA GLN A 19 30.48 13.13 22.11
C GLN A 19 31.88 13.42 21.55
N LEU A 20 32.03 13.95 20.32
CA LEU A 20 33.35 14.12 19.70
C LEU A 20 34.00 15.51 19.86
N TRP A 21 33.32 16.52 20.44
CA TRP A 21 33.86 17.89 20.54
C TRP A 21 33.79 18.53 21.94
N GLY A 22 33.48 17.76 22.99
CA GLY A 22 33.43 18.25 24.37
C GLY A 22 34.67 17.85 25.19
N GLY A 23 35.48 18.83 25.59
CA GLY A 23 36.77 18.61 26.23
C GLY A 23 36.76 17.97 27.62
N GLY A 24 37.84 17.21 27.88
CA GLY A 24 38.55 17.04 29.16
C GLY A 24 37.74 17.07 30.45
N GLY A 25 36.99 16.01 30.74
CA GLY A 25 36.41 15.78 32.05
C GLY A 25 36.11 14.30 32.29
N SER A 26 36.91 13.67 33.16
CA SER A 26 36.59 12.44 33.91
C SER A 26 35.96 11.26 33.14
N SER A 27 36.80 10.47 32.47
CA SER A 27 36.47 9.23 31.75
C SER A 27 35.81 8.11 32.57
N GLN A 28 35.66 8.27 33.89
CA GLN A 28 34.96 7.30 34.74
C GLN A 28 33.44 7.53 34.81
N ALA A 29 32.96 8.76 34.60
CA ALA A 29 31.52 9.04 34.65
C ALA A 29 30.77 8.55 33.39
N ALA A 30 31.39 8.69 32.21
CA ALA A 30 30.81 8.25 30.95
C ALA A 30 30.69 6.71 30.82
N ALA A 31 31.56 5.96 31.51
CA ALA A 31 31.54 4.50 31.48
C ALA A 31 30.34 3.91 32.26
N LEU A 32 29.92 4.53 33.36
CA LEU A 32 28.75 4.07 34.12
C LEU A 32 27.43 4.29 33.35
N ASP A 33 27.33 5.42 32.64
CA ASP A 33 26.10 5.79 31.95
C ASP A 33 25.81 4.87 30.74
N LEU A 34 26.86 4.39 30.08
CA LEU A 34 26.75 3.40 28.99
C LEU A 34 26.32 2.02 29.50
N VAL A 35 26.77 1.59 30.68
CA VAL A 35 26.36 0.31 31.29
C VAL A 35 24.91 0.36 31.76
N ALA A 36 24.45 1.49 32.29
CA ALA A 36 23.05 1.69 32.66
C ALA A 36 22.13 1.63 31.43
N THR A 37 22.55 2.25 30.32
CA THR A 37 21.79 2.26 29.07
C THR A 37 21.68 0.86 28.44
N GLN A 38 22.78 0.10 28.40
CA GLN A 38 22.75 -1.27 27.87
C GLN A 38 21.87 -2.22 28.71
N THR A 39 21.83 -2.00 30.03
CA THR A 39 20.99 -2.80 30.94
C THR A 39 19.50 -2.54 30.71
N ALA A 40 19.10 -1.29 30.46
CA ALA A 40 17.71 -0.94 30.17
C ALA A 40 17.21 -1.53 28.84
N VAL A 41 18.06 -1.55 27.79
CA VAL A 41 17.72 -2.15 26.49
C VAL A 41 17.54 -3.68 26.62
N ALA A 42 18.39 -4.34 27.39
CA ALA A 42 18.27 -5.79 27.63
C ALA A 42 16.98 -6.15 28.39
N GLN A 43 16.61 -5.37 29.41
CA GLN A 43 15.36 -5.57 30.16
C GLN A 43 14.11 -5.34 29.29
N THR A 44 14.14 -4.36 28.39
CA THR A 44 13.03 -4.08 27.48
C THR A 44 12.82 -5.22 26.48
N ARG A 45 13.90 -5.80 25.95
CA ARG A 45 13.83 -6.93 25.01
C ARG A 45 13.29 -8.21 25.67
N ALA A 46 13.67 -8.47 26.92
CA ALA A 46 13.16 -9.61 27.68
C ALA A 46 11.65 -9.47 28.00
N ALA A 47 11.20 -8.26 28.33
CA ALA A 47 9.77 -7.98 28.56
C ALA A 47 8.94 -8.15 27.28
N LEU A 48 9.46 -7.74 26.11
CA LEU A 48 8.76 -7.90 24.83
C LEU A 48 8.60 -9.38 24.43
N LEU A 49 9.64 -10.20 24.61
CA LEU A 49 9.58 -11.64 24.33
C LEU A 49 8.59 -12.38 25.24
N THR A 50 8.49 -11.94 26.49
CA THR A 50 7.51 -12.47 27.46
C THR A 50 6.08 -12.09 27.07
N ALA A 51 5.85 -10.84 26.64
CA ALA A 51 4.53 -10.38 26.21
C ALA A 51 4.05 -11.06 24.91
N VAL A 52 4.96 -11.34 23.97
CA VAL A 52 4.63 -12.03 22.72
C VAL A 52 4.27 -13.51 22.97
N SER A 53 4.93 -14.18 23.93
CA SER A 53 4.57 -15.57 24.29
C SER A 53 3.25 -15.69 25.05
N ALA A 54 2.88 -14.68 25.84
CA ALA A 54 1.61 -14.67 26.58
C ALA A 54 0.37 -14.46 25.69
N ALA A 55 0.54 -13.98 24.45
CA ALA A 55 -0.57 -13.76 23.52
C ALA A 55 -0.98 -15.02 22.72
N THR A 56 -0.26 -16.14 22.85
CA THR A 56 -0.50 -17.36 22.05
C THR A 56 -1.24 -18.49 22.80
N GLU A 57 -1.58 -18.32 24.08
CA GLU A 57 -2.20 -19.37 24.92
C GLU A 57 -3.60 -18.99 25.47
N THR A 58 -4.49 -18.46 24.63
CA THR A 58 -5.93 -18.38 24.96
C THR A 58 -6.78 -18.82 23.79
N ALA A 59 -6.58 -20.08 23.38
CA ALA A 59 -7.46 -20.79 22.45
C ALA A 59 -7.51 -22.29 22.79
N ALA A 60 -7.75 -22.64 24.05
CA ALA A 60 -8.04 -24.02 24.43
C ALA A 60 -8.84 -24.07 25.74
N ALA A 61 -10.16 -23.99 25.63
CA ALA A 61 -11.17 -24.66 26.48
C ALA A 61 -12.49 -23.89 26.43
N ALA A 62 -13.33 -24.18 25.44
CA ALA A 62 -14.75 -23.92 25.52
C ALA A 62 -15.51 -25.16 25.03
N ALA A 63 -16.04 -25.88 26.02
CA ALA A 63 -17.27 -26.68 26.01
C ALA A 63 -17.64 -27.46 24.73
N ILE A 64 -17.54 -28.78 24.85
CA ILE A 64 -18.36 -29.77 24.11
C ILE A 64 -19.86 -29.51 24.36
N SER A 65 -20.48 -28.75 23.47
CA SER A 65 -21.94 -28.70 23.28
C SER A 65 -22.29 -29.62 22.10
N PRO A 66 -23.37 -30.43 22.15
CA PRO A 66 -23.75 -31.29 21.04
C PRO A 66 -24.01 -30.43 19.80
N THR A 67 -23.16 -30.59 18.78
CA THR A 67 -23.31 -29.96 17.48
C THR A 67 -24.67 -30.35 16.89
N PRO A 68 -25.60 -29.40 16.65
CA PRO A 68 -26.70 -29.71 15.74
C PRO A 68 -26.07 -30.06 14.40
N THR A 69 -26.46 -31.18 13.81
CA THR A 69 -26.12 -31.52 12.43
C THR A 69 -26.67 -30.41 11.54
N LEU A 70 -25.83 -29.40 11.27
CA LEU A 70 -26.12 -28.37 10.29
C LEU A 70 -26.07 -29.08 8.93
N THR A 71 -27.23 -29.15 8.30
CA THR A 71 -27.34 -29.37 6.87
C THR A 71 -26.28 -28.52 6.17
N PRO A 72 -25.50 -29.06 5.22
CA PRO A 72 -24.51 -28.27 4.50
C PRO A 72 -25.23 -27.06 3.90
N THR A 73 -24.99 -25.88 4.46
CA THR A 73 -25.28 -24.63 3.78
C THR A 73 -24.36 -24.66 2.58
N GLU A 74 -24.93 -24.95 1.42
CA GLU A 74 -24.24 -24.79 0.15
C GLU A 74 -23.64 -23.38 0.17
N THR A 75 -22.31 -23.31 0.25
CA THR A 75 -21.60 -22.09 -0.09
C THR A 75 -22.10 -21.73 -1.48
N PRO A 76 -22.79 -20.59 -1.66
CA PRO A 76 -23.22 -20.20 -2.99
C PRO A 76 -21.98 -20.26 -3.89
N PRO A 77 -22.09 -20.85 -5.09
CA PRO A 77 -20.97 -20.86 -6.01
C PRO A 77 -20.46 -19.42 -6.16
N PRO A 78 -19.14 -19.21 -6.30
CA PRO A 78 -18.61 -17.88 -6.53
C PRO A 78 -19.42 -17.24 -7.68
N PRO A 79 -19.81 -15.95 -7.57
CA PRO A 79 -20.60 -15.31 -8.59
C PRO A 79 -19.91 -15.54 -9.93
N THR A 80 -20.57 -16.30 -10.80
CA THR A 80 -20.07 -16.52 -12.15
C THR A 80 -20.29 -15.20 -12.87
N SER A 81 -19.24 -14.39 -12.95
CA SER A 81 -19.23 -13.14 -13.72
C SER A 81 -19.66 -13.48 -15.13
N THR A 82 -20.92 -13.21 -15.43
CA THR A 82 -21.43 -13.27 -16.79
C THR A 82 -20.81 -12.07 -17.48
N LEU A 83 -19.75 -12.30 -18.24
CA LEU A 83 -19.14 -11.30 -19.11
C LEU A 83 -20.26 -10.58 -19.87
N ASP A 84 -20.33 -9.26 -19.75
CA ASP A 84 -21.25 -8.48 -20.56
C ASP A 84 -20.91 -8.75 -22.03
N PRO A 85 -21.86 -9.27 -22.85
CA PRO A 85 -21.60 -9.60 -24.24
C PRO A 85 -21.27 -8.37 -25.10
N ASN A 86 -21.39 -7.15 -24.58
CA ASN A 86 -21.02 -5.91 -25.28
C ASN A 86 -19.57 -5.46 -25.05
N LEU A 87 -18.72 -6.23 -24.38
CA LEU A 87 -17.33 -5.81 -24.20
C LEU A 87 -16.57 -5.81 -25.55
N PRO A 88 -16.12 -4.66 -26.08
CA PRO A 88 -15.70 -4.55 -27.48
C PRO A 88 -14.30 -5.07 -27.79
N THR A 89 -13.55 -5.58 -26.80
CA THR A 89 -12.14 -5.95 -27.00
C THR A 89 -11.96 -7.47 -27.00
N PRO A 90 -11.66 -8.11 -28.15
CA PRO A 90 -11.33 -9.53 -28.18
C PRO A 90 -10.07 -9.76 -27.35
N ILE A 91 -10.18 -10.60 -26.32
CA ILE A 91 -9.04 -10.92 -25.45
C ILE A 91 -8.05 -11.77 -26.25
N PRO A 92 -6.79 -11.32 -26.42
CA PRO A 92 -5.81 -12.07 -27.19
C PRO A 92 -5.51 -13.42 -26.51
N PRO A 93 -5.65 -14.57 -27.19
CA PRO A 93 -5.39 -15.86 -26.59
C PRO A 93 -3.90 -16.00 -26.24
N GLY A 94 -3.61 -16.50 -25.03
CA GLY A 94 -2.25 -16.82 -24.59
C GLY A 94 -1.40 -15.63 -24.14
N MET A 95 -1.95 -14.43 -24.11
CA MET A 95 -1.27 -13.23 -23.59
C MET A 95 -1.80 -12.87 -22.20
N PRO A 96 -0.95 -12.41 -21.27
CA PRO A 96 -1.43 -11.87 -20.00
C PRO A 96 -2.42 -10.74 -20.20
N PHE A 97 -3.58 -10.85 -19.56
CA PHE A 97 -4.65 -9.87 -19.70
C PHE A 97 -5.42 -9.70 -18.40
N VAL A 98 -5.74 -8.46 -18.04
CA VAL A 98 -6.64 -8.12 -16.94
C VAL A 98 -7.95 -7.58 -17.47
N LEU A 99 -9.05 -8.15 -17.01
CA LEU A 99 -10.39 -7.75 -17.39
C LEU A 99 -11.15 -7.21 -16.18
N ILE A 100 -11.46 -5.92 -16.17
CA ILE A 100 -12.39 -5.35 -15.18
C ILE A 100 -13.78 -5.87 -15.51
N THR A 101 -14.44 -6.54 -14.55
CA THR A 101 -15.80 -7.08 -14.70
C THR A 101 -16.86 -6.17 -14.08
N GLY A 102 -16.46 -5.21 -13.25
CA GLY A 102 -17.36 -4.20 -12.70
C GLY A 102 -16.68 -3.33 -11.65
N ILE A 103 -17.21 -2.13 -11.46
CA ILE A 103 -16.75 -1.19 -10.42
C ILE A 103 -17.97 -0.79 -9.61
N THR A 104 -17.91 -1.02 -8.31
CA THR A 104 -18.93 -0.58 -7.35
C THR A 104 -18.34 0.47 -6.41
N LEU A 105 -19.22 1.27 -5.80
CA LEU A 105 -18.84 2.17 -4.73
C LEU A 105 -19.25 1.54 -3.40
N GLU A 106 -18.28 1.35 -2.51
CA GLU A 106 -18.51 0.93 -1.13
C GLU A 106 -17.93 1.99 -0.21
N ASP A 107 -18.78 2.59 0.61
CA ASP A 107 -18.47 3.79 1.39
C ASP A 107 -17.91 4.92 0.50
N ASP A 108 -16.63 5.24 0.65
CA ASP A 108 -15.88 6.25 -0.09
C ASP A 108 -14.76 5.67 -0.98
N HIS A 109 -14.84 4.36 -1.30
CA HIS A 109 -13.84 3.64 -2.08
C HIS A 109 -14.46 2.92 -3.29
N TYR A 110 -13.71 2.86 -4.39
CA TYR A 110 -14.06 1.98 -5.49
C TYR A 110 -13.67 0.55 -5.15
N VAL A 111 -14.59 -0.38 -5.39
CA VAL A 111 -14.34 -1.82 -5.39
C VAL A 111 -14.34 -2.31 -6.84
N VAL A 112 -13.16 -2.63 -7.35
CA VAL A 112 -12.93 -3.05 -8.73
C VAL A 112 -12.86 -4.57 -8.77
N ASN A 113 -13.92 -5.18 -9.29
CA ASN A 113 -13.97 -6.60 -9.61
C ASN A 113 -13.26 -6.85 -10.94
N TYR A 114 -12.39 -7.84 -10.98
CA TYR A 114 -11.62 -8.15 -12.17
C TYR A 114 -11.23 -9.63 -12.26
N GLU A 115 -10.90 -10.06 -13.47
CA GLU A 115 -10.35 -11.38 -13.79
C GLU A 115 -8.98 -11.25 -14.45
N THR A 116 -8.13 -12.25 -14.24
CA THR A 116 -6.82 -12.37 -14.87
C THR A 116 -6.80 -13.58 -15.81
N MET A 117 -6.17 -13.41 -16.95
CA MET A 117 -6.05 -14.45 -17.97
C MET A 117 -4.58 -14.65 -18.31
N ALA A 118 -4.16 -15.92 -18.39
CA ALA A 118 -2.79 -16.33 -18.70
C ALA A 118 -1.70 -15.84 -17.70
N PHE A 119 -2.08 -15.37 -16.50
CA PHE A 119 -1.16 -15.13 -15.39
C PHE A 119 -1.85 -15.25 -14.02
N THR A 120 -1.06 -15.24 -12.96
CA THR A 120 -1.53 -15.12 -11.57
C THR A 120 -0.79 -13.96 -10.93
N GLU A 121 -1.52 -13.08 -10.26
CA GLU A 121 -0.97 -11.87 -9.66
C GLU A 121 0.09 -12.18 -8.60
N SER A 122 1.26 -11.56 -8.72
CA SER A 122 2.33 -11.61 -7.72
C SER A 122 3.28 -10.44 -7.91
N LEU A 123 3.74 -9.82 -6.81
CA LEU A 123 4.77 -8.78 -6.87
C LEU A 123 6.12 -9.29 -7.42
N SER A 124 6.42 -10.58 -7.26
CA SER A 124 7.62 -11.20 -7.85
C SER A 124 7.41 -11.68 -9.30
N GLY A 125 6.17 -11.62 -9.78
CA GLY A 125 5.76 -11.99 -11.13
C GLY A 125 5.01 -10.84 -11.80
N GLN A 126 4.00 -11.18 -12.59
CA GLN A 126 3.13 -10.18 -13.18
C GLN A 126 2.10 -9.72 -12.15
N HIS A 127 1.82 -8.42 -12.16
CA HIS A 127 0.83 -7.79 -11.29
C HIS A 127 0.05 -6.75 -12.11
N ILE A 128 -0.89 -6.06 -11.48
CA ILE A 128 -1.79 -5.13 -12.18
C ILE A 128 -1.45 -3.71 -11.75
N HIS A 129 -1.42 -2.80 -12.72
CA HIS A 129 -1.45 -1.37 -12.46
C HIS A 129 -2.86 -0.86 -12.72
N PHE A 130 -3.49 -0.32 -11.68
CA PHE A 130 -4.74 0.43 -11.77
C PHE A 130 -4.43 1.93 -11.87
N PHE A 131 -5.08 2.63 -12.79
CA PHE A 131 -4.89 4.07 -13.00
C PHE A 131 -6.13 4.68 -13.64
N PHE A 132 -6.30 5.99 -13.52
CA PHE A 132 -7.40 6.70 -14.15
C PHE A 132 -7.13 6.99 -15.64
N ASP A 133 -8.17 7.18 -16.44
CA ASP A 133 -8.07 7.56 -17.86
C ASP A 133 -7.35 8.90 -18.12
N THR A 134 -7.20 9.73 -17.08
CA THR A 134 -6.37 10.95 -17.13
C THR A 134 -4.86 10.67 -17.10
N THR A 135 -4.44 9.46 -16.75
CA THR A 135 -3.04 9.04 -16.71
C THR A 135 -2.61 8.47 -18.07
N PRO A 136 -1.60 9.07 -18.74
CA PRO A 136 -0.99 8.47 -19.93
C PRO A 136 -0.42 7.09 -19.63
N ILE A 137 -0.55 6.17 -20.58
CA ILE A 137 -0.15 4.77 -20.39
C ILE A 137 1.37 4.65 -20.12
N GLU A 138 2.18 5.48 -20.77
CA GLU A 138 3.63 5.57 -20.54
C GLU A 138 4.00 5.91 -19.10
N ASP A 139 3.18 6.73 -18.43
CA ASP A 139 3.38 7.12 -17.03
C ASP A 139 2.89 6.03 -16.07
N ALA A 140 1.92 5.22 -16.52
CA ALA A 140 1.44 4.04 -15.79
C ALA A 140 2.49 2.91 -15.73
N GLY A 141 3.62 3.01 -16.43
CA GLY A 141 4.70 2.01 -16.41
C GLY A 141 6.02 2.49 -15.80
N VAL A 142 6.04 3.67 -15.16
CA VAL A 142 7.26 4.25 -14.60
C VAL A 142 7.53 3.68 -13.21
N PRO A 143 8.64 2.97 -12.97
CA PRO A 143 8.88 2.34 -11.67
C PRO A 143 8.84 3.32 -10.49
N GLY A 144 8.02 3.01 -9.49
CA GLY A 144 8.10 3.59 -8.14
C GLY A 144 7.30 4.86 -7.89
N THR A 145 7.04 5.71 -8.89
CA THR A 145 6.39 7.02 -8.66
C THR A 145 5.40 7.46 -9.74
N GLY A 146 4.90 6.55 -10.58
CA GLY A 146 3.86 6.92 -11.54
C GLY A 146 2.48 7.07 -10.87
N PRO A 147 1.54 7.76 -11.51
CA PRO A 147 0.17 7.96 -11.01
C PRO A 147 -0.69 6.69 -11.24
N TYR A 148 -0.24 5.57 -10.67
CA TYR A 148 -0.88 4.26 -10.73
C TYR A 148 -0.75 3.52 -9.39
N LEU A 149 -1.58 2.51 -9.20
CA LEU A 149 -1.60 1.67 -8.01
C LEU A 149 -1.27 0.24 -8.41
N MET A 150 -0.22 -0.29 -7.79
CA MET A 150 0.23 -1.67 -7.99
C MET A 150 -0.61 -2.60 -7.15
N HIS A 151 -1.14 -3.65 -7.77
CA HIS A 151 -1.95 -4.63 -7.08
C HIS A 151 -1.55 -6.04 -7.48
N ALA A 152 -1.28 -6.88 -6.49
CA ALA A 152 -0.87 -8.27 -6.67
C ALA A 152 -1.85 -9.26 -6.00
N GLY A 153 -3.11 -8.84 -5.85
CA GLY A 153 -4.13 -9.58 -5.12
C GLY A 153 -4.07 -9.36 -3.59
N PRO A 154 -5.04 -9.92 -2.85
CA PRO A 154 -6.19 -10.68 -3.35
C PRO A 154 -7.24 -9.79 -4.04
N ARG A 155 -8.07 -10.42 -4.88
CA ARG A 155 -9.26 -9.81 -5.50
C ARG A 155 -10.38 -9.60 -4.46
N PRO A 156 -11.22 -8.55 -4.58
CA PRO A 156 -11.15 -7.44 -5.54
C PRO A 156 -10.11 -6.38 -5.16
N PHE A 157 -9.86 -5.41 -6.05
CA PHE A 157 -9.04 -4.24 -5.73
C PHE A 157 -9.91 -3.15 -5.09
N SER A 158 -9.47 -2.59 -3.95
CA SER A 158 -10.27 -1.63 -3.17
C SER A 158 -9.43 -0.51 -2.52
N GLU A 159 -8.28 -0.16 -3.11
CA GLU A 159 -7.31 0.77 -2.50
C GLU A 159 -7.48 2.22 -2.96
N VAL A 160 -8.47 2.53 -3.81
CA VAL A 160 -8.71 3.88 -4.34
C VAL A 160 -9.90 4.52 -3.65
N SER A 161 -9.66 5.67 -3.02
CA SER A 161 -10.74 6.54 -2.55
C SER A 161 -11.30 7.41 -3.67
N ILE A 162 -12.59 7.74 -3.61
CA ILE A 162 -13.21 8.73 -4.49
C ILE A 162 -12.60 10.13 -4.34
N PHE A 163 -11.97 10.42 -3.20
CA PHE A 163 -11.31 11.72 -2.96
C PHE A 163 -9.96 11.84 -3.67
N ASP A 164 -9.34 10.72 -4.05
CA ASP A 164 -8.11 10.67 -4.82
C ASP A 164 -8.37 10.63 -6.34
N THR A 165 -9.64 10.63 -6.74
CA THR A 165 -10.05 10.62 -8.16
C THR A 165 -9.79 12.00 -8.78
N PRO A 166 -8.99 12.10 -9.85
CA PRO A 166 -8.83 13.35 -10.59
C PRO A 166 -10.21 13.87 -11.05
N PRO A 167 -10.49 15.19 -10.97
CA PRO A 167 -11.80 15.73 -11.33
C PRO A 167 -12.27 15.40 -12.75
N GLU A 168 -11.32 15.19 -13.68
CA GLU A 168 -11.58 14.86 -15.07
C GLU A 168 -11.61 13.36 -15.35
N ALA A 169 -11.33 12.50 -14.36
CA ALA A 169 -11.33 11.07 -14.54
C ALA A 169 -12.76 10.54 -14.72
N THR A 170 -12.98 9.80 -15.80
CA THR A 170 -14.27 9.19 -16.11
C THR A 170 -14.22 7.67 -16.09
N GLN A 171 -13.02 7.08 -16.14
CA GLN A 171 -12.82 5.64 -16.20
C GLN A 171 -11.68 5.19 -15.29
N MET A 172 -11.77 3.96 -14.79
CA MET A 172 -10.64 3.23 -14.22
C MET A 172 -10.08 2.29 -15.28
N CYS A 173 -8.77 2.35 -15.48
CA CYS A 173 -8.01 1.50 -16.37
C CYS A 173 -7.20 0.47 -15.57
N ALA A 174 -7.04 -0.72 -16.14
CA ALA A 174 -6.15 -1.75 -15.62
C ALA A 174 -5.21 -2.25 -16.73
N ARG A 175 -3.93 -2.44 -16.41
CA ARG A 175 -2.94 -3.08 -17.29
C ARG A 175 -2.10 -4.08 -16.50
N VAL A 176 -1.65 -5.13 -17.18
CA VAL A 176 -0.66 -6.05 -16.61
C VAL A 176 0.72 -5.41 -16.66
N ALA A 177 1.46 -5.51 -15.56
CA ALA A 177 2.83 -5.05 -15.42
C ALA A 177 3.77 -6.22 -15.09
N ASN A 178 4.99 -6.13 -15.60
CA ASN A 178 6.08 -7.03 -15.27
C ASN A 178 6.69 -6.69 -13.89
N PRO A 179 7.54 -7.54 -13.29
CA PRO A 179 8.21 -7.25 -12.02
C PRO A 179 9.05 -5.96 -12.01
N ASP A 180 9.51 -5.50 -13.18
CA ASP A 180 10.24 -4.25 -13.35
C ASP A 180 9.33 -3.03 -13.56
N HIS A 181 8.02 -3.19 -13.31
CA HIS A 181 6.95 -2.21 -13.47
C HIS A 181 6.71 -1.76 -14.91
N THR A 182 7.37 -2.36 -15.90
CA THR A 182 7.02 -2.12 -17.30
C THR A 182 5.63 -2.69 -17.58
N ILE A 183 4.75 -1.86 -18.13
CA ILE A 183 3.41 -2.28 -18.53
C ILE A 183 3.46 -3.07 -19.84
N LEU A 184 2.63 -4.10 -19.94
CA LEU A 184 2.36 -4.79 -21.18
C LEU A 184 1.29 -4.00 -21.95
N PRO A 185 1.58 -3.46 -23.15
CA PRO A 185 0.59 -2.77 -23.96
C PRO A 185 -0.62 -3.68 -24.27
N ASP A 186 -1.81 -3.09 -24.35
CA ASP A 186 -3.06 -3.78 -24.71
C ASP A 186 -3.43 -4.98 -23.82
N SER A 187 -2.84 -5.08 -22.62
CA SER A 187 -3.07 -6.16 -21.65
C SER A 187 -4.25 -5.91 -20.72
N GLY A 188 -5.15 -4.99 -21.05
CA GLY A 188 -6.35 -4.73 -20.27
C GLY A 188 -7.25 -3.67 -20.86
N ILE A 189 -8.23 -3.23 -20.08
CA ILE A 189 -9.28 -2.30 -20.52
C ILE A 189 -9.47 -1.13 -19.53
N CYS A 190 -10.28 -0.16 -19.93
CA CYS A 190 -10.82 0.85 -19.04
C CYS A 190 -12.34 0.67 -18.97
N ILE A 191 -12.93 0.89 -17.78
CA ILE A 191 -14.38 0.88 -17.56
C ILE A 191 -14.78 2.15 -16.82
N ASP A 192 -15.96 2.67 -17.18
CA ASP A 192 -16.54 3.86 -16.57
C ASP A 192 -16.66 3.73 -15.05
N LEU A 193 -16.32 4.81 -14.35
CA LEU A 193 -16.47 4.90 -12.90
C LEU A 193 -17.95 5.11 -12.52
N PRO A 194 -18.44 4.50 -11.43
CA PRO A 194 -19.72 4.87 -10.87
C PRO A 194 -19.67 6.33 -10.38
N ILE A 195 -20.68 7.13 -10.74
CA ILE A 195 -20.80 8.51 -10.27
C ILE A 195 -21.34 8.48 -8.83
N PRO A 196 -20.63 9.02 -7.83
CA PRO A 196 -21.14 9.09 -6.46
C PRO A 196 -22.42 9.93 -6.38
N GLU A 197 -23.34 9.59 -5.48
CA GLU A 197 -24.57 10.37 -5.28
C GLU A 197 -24.22 11.80 -4.86
N GLY A 198 -24.49 12.78 -5.74
CA GLY A 198 -24.07 14.17 -5.56
C GLY A 198 -22.99 14.64 -6.54
N GLY A 199 -22.49 13.76 -7.40
CA GLY A 199 -21.42 14.05 -8.36
C GLY A 199 -20.04 14.00 -7.71
N PHE A 200 -18.99 14.04 -8.53
CA PHE A 200 -17.63 14.12 -8.01
C PHE A 200 -17.45 15.39 -7.20
N PRO A 201 -16.81 15.34 -6.02
CA PRO A 201 -16.51 16.54 -5.26
C PRO A 201 -15.67 17.47 -6.15
N THR A 202 -16.25 18.58 -6.60
CA THR A 202 -15.56 19.61 -7.38
C THR A 202 -14.63 20.43 -6.49
N SER A 203 -14.04 19.82 -5.44
CA SER A 203 -13.05 20.50 -4.64
C SER A 203 -11.86 20.74 -5.54
N THR A 204 -11.81 21.93 -6.13
CA THR A 204 -10.56 22.54 -6.55
C THR A 204 -9.58 22.25 -5.41
N PRO A 205 -8.49 21.51 -5.64
CA PRO A 205 -7.51 21.27 -4.61
C PRO A 205 -7.18 22.63 -3.98
N PRO A 206 -7.18 22.77 -2.65
CA PRO A 206 -6.76 24.02 -2.05
C PRO A 206 -5.41 24.37 -2.70
N PRO A 207 -5.24 25.61 -3.20
CA PRO A 207 -4.07 25.97 -3.99
C PRO A 207 -2.85 25.49 -3.23
N VAL A 208 -2.09 24.57 -3.85
CA VAL A 208 -0.85 24.04 -3.26
C VAL A 208 -0.05 25.29 -2.87
N PRO A 209 0.21 25.52 -1.57
CA PRO A 209 0.99 26.66 -1.14
C PRO A 209 2.27 26.63 -1.98
N PRO A 210 2.64 27.73 -2.66
CA PRO A 210 3.79 27.72 -3.54
C PRO A 210 4.94 27.14 -2.74
N THR A 211 5.48 26.02 -3.22
CA THR A 211 6.63 25.37 -2.61
C THR A 211 7.66 26.47 -2.47
N GLN A 212 7.96 26.88 -1.24
CA GLN A 212 8.99 27.87 -1.01
C GLN A 212 10.26 27.24 -1.57
N LYS A 213 10.64 27.67 -2.78
CA LYS A 213 11.93 27.34 -3.36
C LYS A 213 12.92 27.68 -2.25
N PRO A 214 13.72 26.71 -1.76
CA PRO A 214 14.67 27.00 -0.70
C PRO A 214 15.47 28.21 -1.16
N GLU A 215 15.29 29.32 -0.44
CA GLU A 215 15.98 30.56 -0.72
C GLU A 215 17.45 30.21 -0.66
N LYS A 216 18.12 30.39 -1.80
CA LYS A 216 19.53 30.05 -1.95
C LYS A 216 20.25 30.98 -0.99
N ASP A 217 20.63 30.44 0.16
CA ASP A 217 21.35 31.17 1.21
C ASP A 217 22.72 31.58 0.65
N THR A 218 22.74 32.76 0.03
CA THR A 218 23.93 33.41 -0.49
C THR A 218 24.42 34.39 0.56
N GLY A 219 25.14 33.91 1.59
CA GLY A 219 25.88 34.85 2.44
C GLY A 219 26.34 34.31 3.77
N GLY A 220 27.58 33.84 3.83
CA GLY A 220 28.24 33.55 5.10
C GLY A 220 29.68 33.14 4.94
N GLY A 221 30.51 34.02 4.39
CA GLY A 221 31.96 33.84 4.44
C GLY A 221 32.45 33.88 5.89
N TYR A 222 33.25 32.88 6.27
CA TYR A 222 34.12 32.98 7.43
C TYR A 222 35.55 33.14 6.93
N ASN A 223 36.15 34.26 7.34
CA ASN A 223 37.55 34.58 7.16
C ASN A 223 38.39 33.78 8.16
N TYR A 224 39.52 33.26 7.66
CA TYR A 224 40.69 32.65 8.33
C TYR A 224 40.49 31.31 9.04
#